data_AF-M2TVH1-F1
#
_entry.id   AF-M2TVH1-F1
#
_cell.length_a   1.000
_cell.length_b   1.000
_cell.length_c   1.000
_cell.angle_alpha   90.00
_cell.angle_beta   90.00
_cell.angle_gamma   90.00
#
_symmetry.space_group_name_H-M   'P 1'
#
loop_
_entity.id
_entity.type
_entity.pdbx_description
1 polymer ?
#
loop_
_entity_poly.entity_id
_entity_poly.type
_entity_poly.pdbx_seq_one_letter_code
_entity_poly.pdbx_strand_id
1 'polypeptide(L)'
;MASIELTPEKPEFPVGGWYVEGQMNEKICATSLYYLDSDNITDDSLSFRMQVPEDIERWPEFDVEQDSDHWLEQIYGTILGCANGGPRLQNYASVQTRQGRLLAFPNVFQHRVSSFKLIDPTKPGHCRFIALWLMSWYTESIFETSESAQQTVLKKLPPDVIELLVELGWPSISNNCECRLPEELMELVRAYLKHDKFALPMTVQEANEHRLKLMRERSAFVRKSDEWWQGQTYCFCEH
;
A
#
# COMPACT_ATOMS: atom_id res chain seq x y z
N MET A 1 7.95 4.49 10.04
CA MET A 1 7.48 3.78 11.25
C MET A 1 6.09 4.30 11.58
N ALA A 2 5.14 3.40 11.84
CA ALA A 2 3.79 3.73 12.29
C ALA A 2 3.63 3.33 13.76
N SER A 3 2.87 4.13 14.51
CA SER A 3 2.54 3.84 15.91
C SER A 3 1.05 4.06 16.15
N ILE A 4 0.43 3.13 16.88
CA ILE A 4 -0.90 3.29 17.45
C ILE A 4 -0.72 3.41 18.95
N GLU A 5 -1.13 4.55 19.51
CA GLU A 5 -1.01 4.86 20.93
C GLU A 5 -2.43 4.86 21.55
N LEU A 6 -2.59 4.13 22.65
CA LEU A 6 -3.79 4.07 23.47
C LEU A 6 -3.52 4.74 24.82
N THR A 7 -4.47 5.52 25.30
CA THR A 7 -4.38 6.21 26.60
C THR A 7 -5.58 5.83 27.46
N PRO A 8 -5.54 6.05 28.78
CA PRO A 8 -6.70 5.82 29.65
C PRO A 8 -7.98 6.55 29.18
N GLU A 9 -7.84 7.73 28.55
CA GLU A 9 -8.97 8.51 27.99
C GLU A 9 -9.47 7.94 26.66
N LYS A 10 -8.61 7.26 25.91
CA LYS A 10 -8.93 6.56 24.65
C LYS A 10 -8.36 5.13 24.68
N PRO A 11 -8.99 4.24 25.46
CA PRO A 11 -8.38 2.95 25.81
C PRO A 11 -8.58 1.86 24.74
N GLU A 12 -9.33 2.15 23.67
CA GLU A 12 -9.69 1.18 22.64
C GLU A 12 -9.36 1.70 21.23
N PHE A 13 -8.79 0.81 20.42
CA PHE A 13 -8.68 0.97 18.98
C PHE A 13 -9.84 0.21 18.31
N PRO A 14 -10.71 0.89 17.56
CA PRO A 14 -11.86 0.24 16.92
C PRO A 14 -11.39 -0.69 15.79
N VAL A 15 -12.27 -1.61 15.39
CA VAL A 15 -12.03 -2.47 14.23
C VAL A 15 -11.79 -1.62 12.97
N GLY A 16 -10.76 -1.97 12.21
CA GLY A 16 -10.47 -1.34 10.93
C GLY A 16 -11.48 -1.72 9.84
N GLY A 17 -11.60 -0.87 8.82
CA GLY A 17 -12.27 -1.25 7.58
C GLY A 17 -11.44 -2.29 6.80
N TRP A 18 -12.07 -2.94 5.82
CA TRP A 18 -11.37 -3.78 4.86
C TRP A 18 -10.73 -2.91 3.77
N TYR A 19 -9.47 -3.16 3.45
CA TYR A 19 -8.76 -2.41 2.42
C TYR A 19 -7.60 -3.20 1.81
N VAL A 20 -7.13 -2.75 0.65
CA VAL A 20 -5.83 -3.13 0.06
C VAL A 20 -4.86 -1.96 0.19
N GLU A 21 -3.55 -2.21 0.21
CA GLU A 21 -2.58 -1.12 0.35
C GLU A 21 -2.48 -0.29 -0.94
N GLY A 22 -2.72 1.02 -0.77
CA GLY A 22 -2.61 2.00 -1.84
C GLY A 22 -3.66 1.87 -2.96
N GLN A 23 -3.37 2.56 -4.05
CA GLN A 23 -4.20 2.64 -5.26
C GLN A 23 -3.43 2.17 -6.51
N MET A 24 -4.13 2.02 -7.64
CA MET A 24 -3.53 1.52 -8.89
C MET A 24 -2.37 2.37 -9.40
N ASN A 25 -2.39 3.69 -9.15
CA ASN A 25 -1.30 4.62 -9.45
C ASN A 25 -0.06 4.42 -8.55
N GLU A 26 -0.25 3.84 -7.37
CA GLU A 26 0.81 3.56 -6.40
C GLU A 26 1.46 2.19 -6.63
N LYS A 27 0.92 1.33 -7.51
CA LYS A 27 1.59 0.11 -8.02
C LYS A 27 2.16 -0.84 -6.96
N ILE A 28 1.60 -0.82 -5.76
CA ILE A 28 1.99 -1.70 -4.65
C ILE A 28 1.53 -3.13 -5.01
N CYS A 29 2.46 -4.07 -5.06
CA CYS A 29 2.17 -5.48 -5.36
C CYS A 29 2.23 -6.39 -4.14
N ALA A 30 2.98 -6.00 -3.10
CA ALA A 30 3.00 -6.71 -1.82
C ALA A 30 3.28 -5.76 -0.66
N THR A 31 2.86 -6.18 0.53
CA THR A 31 3.01 -5.46 1.77
C THR A 31 3.72 -6.34 2.78
N SER A 32 4.63 -5.74 3.53
CA SER A 32 5.30 -6.38 4.64
C SER A 32 5.18 -5.52 5.89
N LEU A 33 4.66 -6.10 6.97
CA LEU A 33 4.47 -5.46 8.26
C LEU A 33 5.37 -6.13 9.30
N TYR A 34 6.24 -5.35 9.93
CA TYR A 34 7.09 -5.83 11.03
C TYR A 34 6.67 -5.17 12.34
N TYR A 35 6.16 -5.95 13.28
CA TYR A 35 5.73 -5.49 14.60
C TYR A 35 6.92 -5.38 15.54
N LEU A 36 7.41 -4.16 15.73
CA LEU A 36 8.64 -3.88 16.48
C LEU A 36 8.44 -4.04 17.98
N ASP A 37 7.37 -3.44 18.49
CA ASP A 37 7.18 -3.19 19.91
C ASP A 37 5.70 -3.05 20.20
N SER A 38 5.21 -3.82 21.17
CA SER A 38 3.81 -3.82 21.57
C SER A 38 3.75 -4.00 23.08
N ASP A 39 3.14 -3.03 23.76
CA ASP A 39 3.08 -3.03 25.22
C ASP A 39 1.70 -2.57 25.71
N ASN A 40 1.26 -3.17 26.82
CA ASN A 40 -0.01 -2.90 27.49
C ASN A 40 -1.25 -2.92 26.57
N ILE A 41 -1.26 -3.74 25.52
CA ILE A 41 -2.44 -3.94 24.65
C ILE A 41 -2.85 -5.40 24.60
N THR A 42 -4.14 -5.66 24.44
CA THR A 42 -4.67 -7.00 24.17
C THR A 42 -4.20 -7.48 22.81
N ASP A 43 -4.17 -8.80 22.63
CA ASP A 43 -3.86 -9.43 21.35
C ASP A 43 -4.68 -8.83 20.19
N ASP A 44 -3.97 -8.35 19.18
CA ASP A 44 -4.52 -7.89 17.91
C ASP A 44 -4.18 -8.88 16.78
N SER A 45 -4.90 -8.76 15.66
CA SER A 45 -4.75 -9.64 14.52
C SER A 45 -5.08 -8.93 13.21
N LEU A 46 -4.51 -9.47 12.14
CA LEU A 46 -4.80 -9.09 10.77
C LEU A 46 -5.66 -10.18 10.12
N SER A 47 -6.91 -9.85 9.78
CA SER A 47 -7.79 -10.74 9.02
C SER A 47 -7.57 -10.53 7.54
N PHE A 48 -7.66 -11.60 6.74
CA PHE A 48 -7.50 -11.54 5.29
C PHE A 48 -8.74 -12.08 4.57
N ARG A 49 -9.02 -11.53 3.40
CA ARG A 49 -9.98 -12.06 2.43
C ARG A 49 -9.53 -11.73 1.01
N MET A 50 -10.01 -12.47 0.02
CA MET A 50 -9.81 -12.11 -1.38
C MET A 50 -11.08 -12.30 -2.19
N GLN A 51 -11.13 -11.61 -3.33
CA GLN A 51 -12.15 -11.85 -4.32
C GLN A 51 -11.86 -13.14 -5.07
N VAL A 52 -12.90 -13.94 -5.32
CA VAL A 52 -12.78 -15.11 -6.17
C VAL A 52 -12.93 -14.69 -7.65
N PRO A 53 -12.06 -15.16 -8.57
CA PRO A 53 -12.06 -14.75 -9.97
C PRO A 53 -13.45 -14.82 -10.60
N GLU A 54 -13.79 -13.83 -11.43
CA GLU A 54 -15.10 -13.70 -12.09
C GLU A 54 -15.40 -14.93 -12.98
N ASP A 55 -14.37 -15.45 -13.63
CA ASP A 55 -14.43 -16.56 -14.57
C ASP A 55 -14.35 -17.95 -13.92
N ILE A 56 -14.32 -18.05 -12.59
CA ILE A 56 -14.21 -19.35 -11.90
C ILE A 56 -15.33 -20.31 -12.28
N GLU A 57 -16.52 -19.78 -12.61
CA GLU A 57 -17.69 -20.51 -13.09
C GLU A 57 -17.47 -21.18 -14.46
N ARG A 58 -16.50 -20.68 -15.25
CA ARG A 58 -16.14 -21.21 -16.56
C ARG A 58 -15.01 -22.24 -16.48
N TRP A 59 -14.47 -22.47 -15.29
CA TRP A 59 -13.37 -23.40 -15.12
C TRP A 59 -13.94 -24.83 -15.12
N PRO A 60 -13.34 -25.77 -15.88
CA PRO A 60 -13.87 -27.13 -16.00
C PRO A 60 -13.98 -27.88 -14.66
N GLU A 61 -13.23 -27.46 -13.65
CA GLU A 61 -13.26 -28.05 -12.30
C GLU A 61 -14.49 -27.61 -11.48
N PHE A 62 -15.22 -26.59 -11.95
CA PHE A 62 -16.38 -25.98 -11.31
C PHE A 62 -17.65 -26.13 -12.15
N ASP A 63 -17.64 -27.05 -13.12
CA ASP A 63 -18.83 -27.45 -13.88
C ASP A 63 -19.74 -28.27 -12.95
N VAL A 64 -20.61 -27.55 -12.25
CA VAL A 64 -21.54 -28.10 -11.26
C VAL A 64 -22.94 -28.17 -11.86
N GLU A 65 -23.59 -29.33 -11.72
CA GLU A 65 -25.00 -29.49 -12.12
C GLU A 65 -25.87 -28.52 -11.30
N GLN A 66 -26.95 -28.03 -11.91
CA GLN A 66 -27.91 -27.15 -11.25
C GLN A 66 -28.32 -27.69 -9.85
N ASP A 67 -28.25 -26.83 -8.83
CA ASP A 67 -28.53 -27.13 -7.42
C ASP A 67 -27.53 -28.09 -6.71
N SER A 68 -26.32 -28.29 -7.26
CA SER A 68 -25.26 -29.14 -6.66
C SER A 68 -24.08 -28.38 -6.04
N ASP A 69 -24.27 -27.10 -5.72
CA ASP A 69 -23.19 -26.16 -5.36
C ASP A 69 -22.86 -26.15 -3.85
N HIS A 70 -23.58 -26.92 -3.03
CA HIS A 70 -23.45 -26.89 -1.57
C HIS A 70 -22.04 -27.20 -1.04
N TRP A 71 -21.28 -28.03 -1.74
CA TRP A 71 -19.89 -28.32 -1.37
C TRP A 71 -18.97 -27.13 -1.68
N LEU A 72 -19.24 -26.38 -2.75
CA LEU A 72 -18.53 -25.15 -3.08
C LEU A 72 -18.83 -24.05 -2.05
N GLU A 73 -20.07 -23.95 -1.58
CA GLU A 73 -20.44 -23.03 -0.49
C GLU A 73 -19.59 -23.28 0.77
N GLN A 74 -19.31 -24.55 1.08
CA GLN A 74 -18.45 -24.92 2.21
C GLN A 74 -16.97 -24.58 1.98
N ILE A 75 -16.47 -24.73 0.75
CA ILE A 75 -15.07 -24.40 0.40
C ILE A 75 -14.83 -22.89 0.40
N TYR A 76 -15.74 -22.12 -0.17
CA TYR A 76 -15.63 -20.66 -0.27
C TYR A 76 -16.17 -19.93 0.95
N GLY A 77 -16.94 -20.60 1.80
CA GLY A 77 -17.52 -20.04 3.01
C GLY A 77 -18.55 -18.93 2.73
N THR A 78 -19.30 -19.10 1.65
CA THR A 78 -20.29 -18.11 1.16
C THR A 78 -21.44 -18.83 0.45
N ILE A 79 -22.62 -18.22 0.43
CA ILE A 79 -23.81 -18.76 -0.24
C ILE A 79 -23.65 -18.51 -1.73
N LEU A 80 -23.90 -19.52 -2.56
CA LEU A 80 -23.81 -19.43 -4.00
C LEU A 80 -25.21 -19.24 -4.61
N GLY A 81 -25.31 -18.52 -5.72
CA GLY A 81 -26.56 -18.38 -6.49
C GLY A 81 -26.86 -16.94 -6.95
N CYS A 82 -27.45 -16.82 -8.15
CA CYS A 82 -27.63 -15.50 -8.78
C CYS A 82 -28.65 -14.58 -8.08
N ALA A 83 -29.62 -15.14 -7.34
CA ALA A 83 -30.69 -14.36 -6.70
C ALA A 83 -30.46 -14.07 -5.20
N ASN A 84 -29.82 -14.99 -4.48
CA ASN A 84 -29.60 -14.93 -3.03
C ASN A 84 -28.13 -15.17 -2.62
N GLY A 85 -27.20 -15.18 -3.57
CA GLY A 85 -25.80 -15.44 -3.33
C GLY A 85 -25.14 -14.35 -2.50
N GLY A 86 -24.23 -14.78 -1.64
CA GLY A 86 -23.35 -13.88 -0.91
C GLY A 86 -22.32 -13.21 -1.83
N PRO A 87 -21.59 -12.21 -1.30
CA PRO A 87 -20.52 -11.58 -2.05
C PRO A 87 -19.44 -12.59 -2.45
N ARG A 88 -18.77 -12.36 -3.59
CA ARG A 88 -17.64 -13.15 -4.14
C ARG A 88 -16.36 -13.00 -3.33
N LEU A 89 -16.46 -13.18 -2.03
CA LEU A 89 -15.40 -12.96 -1.07
C LEU A 89 -15.11 -14.24 -0.33
N GLN A 90 -13.92 -14.78 -0.54
CA GLN A 90 -13.42 -15.87 0.29
C GLN A 90 -12.74 -15.26 1.52
N ASN A 91 -13.35 -15.44 2.69
CA ASN A 91 -12.77 -15.05 3.96
C ASN A 91 -11.71 -16.08 4.36
N TYR A 92 -10.49 -15.62 4.62
CA TYR A 92 -9.43 -16.45 5.16
C TYR A 92 -9.33 -16.33 6.68
N ALA A 93 -8.31 -16.96 7.24
CA ALA A 93 -7.99 -16.87 8.65
C ALA A 93 -7.43 -15.49 9.02
N SER A 94 -7.32 -15.27 10.33
CA SER A 94 -6.63 -14.12 10.91
C SER A 94 -5.29 -14.54 11.48
N VAL A 95 -4.31 -13.66 11.41
CA VAL A 95 -2.97 -13.88 11.96
C VAL A 95 -2.72 -12.87 13.06
N GLN A 96 -2.41 -13.33 14.26
CA GLN A 96 -2.09 -12.47 15.39
C GLN A 96 -0.82 -11.64 15.11
N THR A 97 -0.79 -10.39 15.57
CA THR A 97 0.24 -9.41 15.23
C THR A 97 1.22 -9.18 16.38
N ARG A 98 1.81 -10.28 16.86
CA ARG A 98 2.74 -10.29 18.00
C ARG A 98 4.00 -9.47 17.74
N GLN A 99 4.56 -8.87 18.79
CA GLN A 99 5.89 -8.27 18.75
C GLN A 99 6.94 -9.26 18.21
N GLY A 100 7.85 -8.75 17.38
CA GLY A 100 8.89 -9.50 16.68
C GLY A 100 8.41 -10.26 15.44
N ARG A 101 7.13 -10.17 15.07
CA ARG A 101 6.57 -10.86 13.91
C ARG A 101 6.68 -10.01 12.64
N LEU A 102 7.15 -10.64 11.56
CA LEU A 102 7.05 -10.14 10.20
C LEU A 102 5.89 -10.84 9.49
N LEU A 103 4.99 -10.07 8.88
CA LEU A 103 3.92 -10.57 8.01
C LEU A 103 4.16 -10.01 6.61
N ALA A 104 4.33 -10.88 5.62
CA ALA A 104 4.44 -10.47 4.21
C ALA A 104 3.33 -11.13 3.41
N PHE A 105 2.60 -10.33 2.63
CA PHE A 105 1.46 -10.80 1.85
C PHE A 105 1.30 -9.99 0.56
N PRO A 106 0.82 -10.62 -0.54
CA PRO A 106 0.55 -9.91 -1.78
C PRO A 106 -0.65 -8.96 -1.63
N ASN A 107 -0.64 -7.87 -2.39
CA ASN A 107 -1.66 -6.82 -2.36
C ASN A 107 -3.00 -7.22 -3.04
N VAL A 108 -3.18 -8.53 -3.29
CA VAL A 108 -4.46 -9.12 -3.74
C VAL A 108 -5.37 -9.43 -2.56
N PHE A 109 -4.82 -9.54 -1.35
CA PHE A 109 -5.61 -9.75 -0.14
C PHE A 109 -6.11 -8.39 0.37
N GLN A 110 -7.42 -8.28 0.54
CA GLN A 110 -7.96 -7.27 1.46
C GLN A 110 -7.67 -7.72 2.88
N HIS A 111 -7.17 -6.79 3.69
CA HIS A 111 -6.93 -7.00 5.11
C HIS A 111 -7.67 -5.99 5.97
N ARG A 112 -7.89 -6.36 7.22
CA ARG A 112 -8.35 -5.46 8.27
C ARG A 112 -7.68 -5.78 9.59
N VAL A 113 -7.46 -4.74 10.38
CA VAL A 113 -6.94 -4.86 11.75
C VAL A 113 -8.11 -5.09 12.70
N SER A 114 -8.00 -6.07 13.60
CA SER A 114 -9.01 -6.29 14.65
C SER A 114 -9.02 -5.14 15.66
N SER A 115 -10.12 -4.96 16.38
CA SER A 115 -10.13 -4.08 17.55
C SER A 115 -9.19 -4.62 18.63
N PHE A 116 -8.56 -3.73 19.39
CA PHE A 116 -7.77 -4.06 20.57
C PHE A 116 -7.85 -2.93 21.59
N LYS A 117 -7.50 -3.22 22.84
CA LYS A 117 -7.61 -2.26 23.94
C LYS A 117 -6.48 -2.40 24.95
N LEU A 118 -6.41 -1.48 25.91
CA LEU A 118 -5.46 -1.56 27.01
C LEU A 118 -5.71 -2.81 27.88
N ILE A 119 -4.64 -3.49 28.28
CA ILE A 119 -4.72 -4.58 29.29
C ILE A 119 -4.93 -3.97 30.68
N ASP A 120 -4.10 -2.99 31.04
CA ASP A 120 -4.23 -2.15 32.23
C ASP A 120 -4.75 -0.77 31.80
N PRO A 121 -6.06 -0.47 31.98
CA PRO A 121 -6.66 0.78 31.54
C PRO A 121 -6.12 2.02 32.28
N THR A 122 -5.34 1.84 33.35
CA THR A 122 -4.75 2.95 34.12
C THR A 122 -3.45 3.45 33.51
N LYS A 123 -2.86 2.71 32.58
CA LYS A 123 -1.58 3.03 31.93
C LYS A 123 -1.75 3.15 30.43
N PRO A 124 -0.93 3.98 29.76
CA PRO A 124 -0.89 4.00 28.30
C PRO A 124 -0.35 2.67 27.75
N GLY A 125 -0.60 2.41 26.47
CA GLY A 125 -0.13 1.24 25.75
C GLY A 125 0.01 1.55 24.25
N HIS A 126 0.78 0.73 23.53
CA HIS A 126 1.09 1.02 22.13
C HIS A 126 1.32 -0.23 21.27
N CYS A 127 1.15 -0.04 19.96
CA CYS A 127 1.54 -0.97 18.91
C CYS A 127 2.38 -0.22 17.87
N ARG A 128 3.67 -0.56 17.75
CA ARG A 128 4.62 0.05 16.80
C ARG A 128 5.02 -0.96 15.75
N PHE A 129 4.93 -0.55 14.50
CA PHE A 129 5.29 -1.40 13.38
C PHE A 129 5.91 -0.62 12.22
N ILE A 130 6.66 -1.34 11.38
CA ILE A 130 7.20 -0.86 10.13
C ILE A 130 6.36 -1.46 9.01
N ALA A 131 5.82 -0.62 8.14
CA ALA A 131 5.25 -1.04 6.87
C ALA A 131 6.28 -0.84 5.75
N LEU A 132 6.48 -1.88 4.95
CA LEU A 132 7.28 -1.88 3.74
C LEU A 132 6.37 -2.28 2.58
N TRP A 133 6.48 -1.59 1.47
CA TRP A 133 5.71 -1.89 0.27
C TRP A 133 6.65 -2.29 -0.86
N LEU A 134 6.33 -3.41 -1.52
CA LEU A 134 6.97 -3.82 -2.74
C LEU A 134 6.20 -3.23 -3.91
N MET A 135 6.92 -2.59 -4.82
CA MET A 135 6.37 -1.92 -6.00
C MET A 135 6.53 -2.83 -7.22
N SER A 136 5.52 -2.89 -8.08
CA SER A 136 5.60 -3.69 -9.30
C SER A 136 6.53 -3.05 -10.34
N TRP A 137 7.66 -3.71 -10.57
CA TRP A 137 8.64 -3.37 -11.61
C TRP A 137 8.09 -3.58 -13.03
N TYR A 138 6.98 -4.31 -13.22
CA TYR A 138 6.44 -4.62 -14.55
C TYR A 138 6.16 -3.35 -15.36
N THR A 139 5.62 -2.31 -14.72
CA THR A 139 5.46 -1.01 -15.39
C THR A 139 6.78 -0.28 -15.66
N GLU A 140 7.82 -0.44 -14.83
CA GLU A 140 9.15 0.14 -15.09
C GLU A 140 9.94 -0.62 -16.17
N SER A 141 9.59 -1.87 -16.44
CA SER A 141 10.11 -2.62 -17.59
C SER A 141 9.47 -2.19 -18.92
N ILE A 142 8.21 -1.72 -18.87
CA ILE A 142 7.49 -1.15 -20.01
C ILE A 142 7.88 0.33 -20.20
N PHE A 143 8.11 1.06 -19.11
CA PHE A 143 8.60 2.43 -19.07
C PHE A 143 10.03 2.40 -18.50
N GLU A 144 11.03 2.06 -19.31
CA GLU A 144 12.45 1.94 -18.95
C GLU A 144 12.90 2.96 -17.87
N THR A 145 12.86 2.54 -16.61
CA THR A 145 13.43 3.30 -15.49
C THR A 145 14.17 2.34 -14.56
N SER A 146 15.12 1.59 -15.12
CA SER A 146 15.94 0.69 -14.31
C SER A 146 16.75 1.45 -13.26
N GLU A 147 17.09 0.78 -12.15
CA GLU A 147 18.06 1.28 -11.16
C GLU A 147 19.42 1.61 -11.83
N SER A 148 19.78 0.85 -12.88
CA SER A 148 20.92 1.19 -13.72
C SER A 148 20.72 2.50 -14.48
N ALA A 149 19.52 2.81 -14.96
CA ALA A 149 19.21 4.08 -15.62
C ALA A 149 19.22 5.25 -14.62
N GLN A 150 18.64 5.11 -13.42
CA GLN A 150 18.67 6.17 -12.40
C GLN A 150 20.08 6.42 -11.85
N GLN A 151 20.85 5.38 -11.52
CA GLN A 151 22.25 5.53 -11.12
C GLN A 151 23.13 6.05 -12.27
N THR A 152 22.82 5.68 -13.52
CA THR A 152 23.52 6.22 -14.70
C THR A 152 23.18 7.69 -14.91
N VAL A 153 21.94 8.12 -14.66
CA VAL A 153 21.52 9.53 -14.73
C VAL A 153 22.24 10.35 -13.65
N LEU A 154 22.23 9.89 -12.40
CA LEU A 154 22.91 10.59 -11.30
C LEU A 154 24.44 10.63 -11.47
N LYS A 155 25.06 9.56 -12.00
CA LYS A 155 26.51 9.52 -12.33
C LYS A 155 26.87 10.37 -13.57
N LYS A 156 25.90 10.72 -14.41
CA LYS A 156 26.08 11.59 -15.59
C LYS A 156 25.82 13.06 -15.31
N LEU A 157 25.33 13.42 -14.13
CA LEU A 157 25.11 14.82 -13.77
C LEU A 157 26.47 15.52 -13.61
N PRO A 158 26.69 16.65 -14.32
CA PRO A 158 27.89 17.45 -14.16
C PRO A 158 28.04 17.93 -12.71
N PRO A 159 29.28 18.06 -12.20
CA PRO A 159 29.56 18.51 -10.85
C PRO A 159 28.90 19.84 -10.50
N ASP A 160 28.81 20.74 -11.48
CA ASP A 160 28.27 22.09 -11.29
C ASP A 160 26.75 22.09 -11.04
N VAL A 161 26.02 21.12 -11.60
CA VAL A 161 24.58 20.93 -11.32
C VAL A 161 24.39 20.38 -9.90
N ILE A 162 25.31 19.53 -9.44
CA ILE A 162 25.30 18.99 -8.08
C ILE A 162 25.65 20.09 -7.08
N GLU A 163 26.62 20.95 -7.39
CA GLU A 163 26.97 22.10 -6.57
C GLU A 163 25.81 23.09 -6.45
N LEU A 164 25.09 23.36 -7.55
CA LEU A 164 23.85 24.13 -7.52
C LEU A 164 22.77 23.48 -6.64
N LEU A 165 22.59 22.16 -6.70
CA LEU A 165 21.64 21.44 -5.85
C LEU A 165 22.04 21.53 -4.37
N VAL A 166 23.34 21.50 -4.06
CA VAL A 166 23.87 21.68 -2.70
C VAL A 166 23.69 23.12 -2.22
N GLU A 167 23.93 24.14 -3.05
CA GLU A 167 23.65 25.56 -2.75
C GLU A 167 22.16 25.81 -2.46
N LEU A 168 21.28 25.03 -3.08
CA LEU A 168 19.84 25.04 -2.85
C LEU A 168 19.39 24.24 -1.61
N GLY A 169 20.34 23.68 -0.83
CA GLY A 169 20.10 23.05 0.47
C GLY A 169 20.05 21.53 0.50
N TRP A 170 20.55 20.84 -0.54
CA TRP A 170 20.57 19.37 -0.62
C TRP A 170 21.80 18.73 0.10
N PRO A 171 21.67 17.55 0.75
CA PRO A 171 22.80 16.85 1.36
C PRO A 171 23.86 16.46 0.32
N SER A 172 25.13 16.56 0.70
CA SER A 172 26.28 16.41 -0.20
C SER A 172 26.26 15.09 -0.98
N ILE A 173 26.02 15.17 -2.30
CA ILE A 173 26.21 14.06 -3.23
C ILE A 173 27.64 14.16 -3.77
N SER A 174 28.47 13.14 -3.56
CA SER A 174 29.83 13.09 -4.13
C SER A 174 29.81 12.43 -5.51
N ASN A 175 30.30 13.12 -6.55
CA ASN A 175 30.51 12.57 -7.90
C ASN A 175 31.98 12.80 -8.31
N ASN A 176 32.62 11.78 -8.91
CA ASN A 176 34.01 11.83 -9.40
C ASN A 176 34.13 12.20 -10.88
N CYS A 177 33.30 13.13 -11.37
CA CYS A 177 33.32 13.56 -12.77
C CYS A 177 34.08 14.89 -12.91
N GLU A 178 34.99 15.02 -13.88
CA GLU A 178 35.79 16.24 -14.12
C GLU A 178 35.19 17.17 -15.21
N CYS A 179 33.97 16.91 -15.68
CA CYS A 179 33.35 17.70 -16.74
C CYS A 179 32.63 18.95 -16.19
N ARG A 180 33.23 20.13 -16.34
CA ARG A 180 32.56 21.42 -16.05
C ARG A 180 31.73 21.90 -17.25
N LEU A 181 30.53 22.41 -16.97
CA LEU A 181 29.67 23.06 -17.94
C LEU A 181 30.18 24.48 -18.23
N PRO A 182 30.15 24.94 -19.50
CA PRO A 182 30.35 26.34 -19.84
C PRO A 182 29.36 27.27 -19.12
N GLU A 183 29.78 28.49 -18.79
CA GLU A 183 28.98 29.44 -17.99
C GLU A 183 27.61 29.76 -18.62
N GLU A 184 27.52 29.82 -19.96
CA GLU A 184 26.25 30.04 -20.67
C GLU A 184 25.23 28.91 -20.43
N LEU A 185 25.69 27.66 -20.34
CA LEU A 185 24.82 26.52 -20.02
C LEU A 185 24.43 26.51 -18.54
N MET A 186 25.33 26.96 -17.67
CA MET A 186 25.05 27.12 -16.24
C MET A 186 24.02 28.23 -15.99
N GLU A 187 24.09 29.34 -16.70
CA GLU A 187 23.07 30.39 -16.65
C GLU A 187 21.71 29.88 -17.13
N LEU A 188 21.66 29.09 -18.21
CA LEU A 188 20.42 28.45 -18.68
C LEU A 188 19.85 27.48 -17.65
N VAL A 189 20.68 26.63 -17.03
CA VAL A 189 20.25 25.70 -15.99
C VAL A 189 19.76 26.44 -14.74
N ARG A 190 20.47 27.48 -14.30
CA ARG A 190 20.05 28.36 -13.18
C ARG A 190 18.74 29.06 -13.50
N ALA A 191 18.58 29.57 -14.72
CA ALA A 191 17.35 30.20 -15.16
C ALA A 191 16.19 29.19 -15.14
N TYR A 192 16.40 27.99 -15.69
CA TYR A 192 15.38 26.93 -15.72
C TYR A 192 14.98 26.45 -14.32
N LEU A 193 15.94 26.23 -13.42
CA LEU A 193 15.69 25.86 -12.02
C LEU A 193 14.98 26.96 -11.22
N LYS A 194 15.21 28.24 -11.55
CA LYS A 194 14.52 29.39 -10.93
C LYS A 194 13.13 29.64 -11.51
N HIS A 195 12.91 29.32 -12.79
CA HIS A 195 11.66 29.59 -13.50
C HIS A 195 10.62 28.48 -13.34
N ASP A 196 11.07 27.21 -13.31
CA ASP A 196 10.19 26.05 -13.31
C ASP A 196 10.19 25.39 -11.92
N LYS A 197 9.14 25.67 -11.13
CA LYS A 197 8.96 25.11 -9.77
C LYS A 197 9.03 23.59 -9.70
N PHE A 198 8.88 22.90 -10.83
CA PHE A 198 8.92 21.45 -10.96
C PHE A 198 10.33 20.86 -11.07
N ALA A 199 11.37 21.69 -11.24
CA ALA A 199 12.75 21.23 -11.37
C ALA A 199 13.46 21.02 -10.00
N LEU A 200 12.83 21.45 -8.90
CA LEU A 200 13.32 21.26 -7.53
C LEU A 200 12.57 20.12 -6.83
N PRO A 201 13.23 19.31 -5.98
CA PRO A 201 12.53 18.40 -5.08
C PRO A 201 11.54 19.17 -4.21
N MET A 202 10.36 18.59 -3.95
CA MET A 202 9.30 19.29 -3.22
C MET A 202 9.73 19.72 -1.82
N THR A 203 9.27 20.89 -1.37
CA THR A 203 9.52 21.36 -0.01
C THR A 203 8.78 20.49 1.02
N VAL A 204 9.21 20.52 2.29
CA VAL A 204 8.51 19.79 3.37
C VAL A 204 7.05 20.23 3.52
N GLN A 205 6.76 21.50 3.29
CA GLN A 205 5.38 22.01 3.33
C GLN A 205 4.54 21.43 2.19
N GLU A 206 5.04 21.49 0.95
CA GLU A 206 4.39 20.88 -0.20
C GLU A 206 4.23 19.37 -0.03
N ALA A 207 5.24 18.67 0.51
CA ALA A 207 5.17 17.24 0.83
C ALA A 207 4.02 16.93 1.80
N ASN A 208 3.85 17.76 2.82
CA ASN A 208 2.75 17.60 3.77
C ASN A 208 1.38 17.86 3.15
N GLU A 209 1.26 18.87 2.30
CA GLU A 209 0.03 19.17 1.56
C GLU A 209 -0.35 18.02 0.61
N HIS A 210 0.63 17.52 -0.15
CA HIS A 210 0.46 16.34 -1.00
C HIS A 210 0.09 15.09 -0.20
N ARG A 211 0.74 14.85 0.95
CA ARG A 211 0.39 13.75 1.86
C ARG A 211 -1.08 13.83 2.30
N LEU A 212 -1.56 15.00 2.71
CA LEU A 212 -2.95 15.18 3.12
C LEU A 212 -3.94 14.97 1.96
N LYS A 213 -3.58 15.41 0.75
CA LYS A 213 -4.38 15.13 -0.45
C LYS A 213 -4.44 13.63 -0.75
N LEU A 214 -3.29 12.95 -0.72
CA LEU A 214 -3.19 11.50 -0.92
C LEU A 214 -4.02 10.72 0.10
N MET A 215 -3.98 11.10 1.38
CA MET A 215 -4.76 10.43 2.43
C MET A 215 -6.27 10.56 2.23
N ARG A 216 -6.73 11.73 1.74
CA ARG A 216 -8.14 11.93 1.38
C ARG A 216 -8.56 11.06 0.20
N GLU A 217 -7.75 11.01 -0.85
CA GLU A 217 -7.99 10.17 -2.02
C GLU A 217 -8.05 8.67 -1.64
N ARG A 218 -7.08 8.19 -0.84
CA ARG A 218 -7.05 6.81 -0.34
C ARG A 218 -8.32 6.48 0.46
N SER A 219 -8.75 7.37 1.35
CA SER A 219 -9.94 7.13 2.18
C SER A 219 -11.22 6.98 1.36
N ALA A 220 -11.39 7.80 0.32
CA ALA A 220 -12.53 7.71 -0.59
C ALA A 220 -12.48 6.42 -1.44
N PHE A 221 -11.28 6.03 -1.88
CA PHE A 221 -11.07 4.79 -2.63
C PHE A 221 -11.38 3.54 -1.81
N VAL A 222 -10.94 3.48 -0.54
CA VAL A 222 -11.22 2.33 0.36
C VAL A 222 -12.72 2.05 0.44
N ARG A 223 -13.54 3.10 0.66
CA ARG A 223 -15.01 2.94 0.72
C ARG A 223 -15.59 2.41 -0.60
N LYS A 224 -15.22 3.03 -1.73
CA LYS A 224 -15.72 2.62 -3.05
C LYS A 224 -15.26 1.19 -3.41
N SER A 225 -14.05 0.82 -3.02
CA SER A 225 -13.50 -0.51 -3.23
C SER A 225 -14.28 -1.54 -2.40
N ASP A 226 -14.49 -1.32 -1.11
CA ASP A 226 -15.27 -2.25 -0.27
C ASP A 226 -16.71 -2.43 -0.79
N GLU A 227 -17.39 -1.35 -1.19
CA GLU A 227 -18.71 -1.41 -1.84
C GLU A 227 -18.69 -2.26 -3.12
N TRP A 228 -17.69 -2.07 -3.98
CA TRP A 228 -17.54 -2.87 -5.20
C TRP A 228 -17.26 -4.34 -4.90
N TRP A 229 -16.39 -4.63 -3.93
CA TRP A 229 -16.05 -5.98 -3.49
C TRP A 229 -17.27 -6.72 -2.91
N GLN A 230 -18.16 -6.01 -2.22
CA GLN A 230 -19.41 -6.57 -1.68
C GLN A 230 -20.52 -6.73 -2.73
N GLY A 231 -20.48 -5.94 -3.81
CA GLY A 231 -21.51 -5.95 -4.86
C GLY A 231 -21.37 -7.05 -5.91
N GLN A 232 -20.27 -7.81 -5.91
CA GLN A 232 -20.05 -8.91 -6.85
C GLN A 232 -20.59 -10.21 -6.25
N THR A 233 -21.45 -10.93 -6.98
CA THR A 233 -22.03 -12.22 -6.54
C THR A 233 -21.64 -13.35 -7.49
N TYR A 234 -21.68 -14.59 -7.01
CA TYR A 234 -21.50 -15.76 -7.86
C TYR A 234 -22.77 -16.02 -8.66
N CYS A 235 -22.61 -16.40 -9.92
CA CYS A 235 -23.73 -16.75 -10.79
C CYS A 235 -23.43 -17.99 -11.63
N PHE A 236 -23.50 -19.17 -11.01
CA PHE A 236 -23.36 -20.48 -11.65
C PHE A 236 -24.57 -20.90 -12.52
N CYS A 237 -25.38 -19.95 -13.01
CA CYS A 237 -26.49 -20.31 -13.90
C CYS A 237 -25.96 -20.61 -15.32
N GLU A 238 -26.23 -21.83 -15.78
CA GLU A 238 -26.00 -22.27 -17.15
C GLU A 238 -26.53 -21.26 -18.18
N HIS A 239 -25.76 -21.05 -19.25
CA HIS A 239 -26.28 -20.53 -20.52
C HIS A 239 -26.69 -21.69 -21.42
#